data_AF-A0A142Y8D7-F1
#
_entry.id   AF-A0A142Y8D7-F1
#
_cell.length_a   1.000
_cell.length_b   1.000
_cell.length_c   1.000
_cell.angle_alpha   90.00
_cell.angle_beta   90.00
_cell.angle_gamma   90.00
#
_symmetry.space_group_name_H-M   'P 1'
#
loop_
_entity.id
_entity.type
_entity.pdbx_description
1 polymer ?
#
loop_
_entity_poly.entity_id
_entity_poly.type
_entity_poly.pdbx_seq_one_letter_code
_entity_poly.pdbx_strand_id
1 'polypeptide(L)'
;MAVKKQPDPKSATVSEGANDWFRQFLKHLELSWSEIGQAIPSDATPADYGLAALQAVKMTLLDSGLNEEQVIGLFGQVAFEQDILSRRPEWTAELNRRRFELIDGDIQGTLTCEERLELAGLTQRMREHVDSELNLPIKGAQKLHRYLTELGSHETGSDQ
;
A
#
# COMPACT_ATOMS: atom_id res chain seq x y z
N MET A 1 -30.96 23.09 -14.06
CA MET A 1 -30.29 21.80 -13.82
C MET A 1 -28.82 21.96 -14.19
N ALA A 2 -27.94 22.05 -13.19
CA ALA A 2 -26.51 22.25 -13.41
C ALA A 2 -25.81 20.88 -13.41
N VAL A 3 -25.35 20.46 -14.59
CA VAL A 3 -24.47 19.29 -14.74
C VAL A 3 -23.13 19.69 -14.14
N LYS A 4 -22.79 19.12 -12.98
CA LYS A 4 -21.44 19.18 -12.40
C LYS A 4 -20.48 18.55 -13.42
N LYS A 5 -19.75 19.37 -14.17
CA LYS A 5 -18.57 18.93 -14.92
C LYS A 5 -17.63 18.26 -13.91
N GLN A 6 -17.32 16.98 -14.13
CA GLN A 6 -16.19 16.34 -13.47
C GLN A 6 -14.95 17.22 -13.67
N PRO A 7 -14.08 17.37 -12.65
CA PRO A 7 -12.81 18.03 -12.85
C PRO A 7 -12.00 17.21 -13.86
N ASP A 8 -11.67 17.83 -14.98
CA ASP A 8 -10.74 17.28 -15.97
C ASP A 8 -9.43 16.93 -15.23
N PRO A 9 -9.03 15.64 -15.17
CA PRO A 9 -7.70 15.32 -14.69
C PRO A 9 -6.77 15.94 -15.72
N LYS A 10 -6.11 17.04 -15.33
CA LYS A 10 -5.06 17.74 -16.08
C LYS A 10 -4.42 16.77 -17.07
N SER A 11 -4.60 17.05 -18.36
CA SER A 11 -4.08 16.25 -19.47
C SER A 11 -2.60 15.94 -19.23
N ALA A 12 -2.32 14.79 -18.62
CA ALA A 12 -1.00 14.22 -18.54
C ALA A 12 -0.74 13.68 -19.94
N THR A 13 -0.45 14.57 -20.88
CA THR A 13 0.00 14.19 -22.21
C THR A 13 1.36 13.54 -22.02
N VAL A 14 1.34 12.21 -21.92
CA VAL A 14 2.53 11.37 -22.05
C VAL A 14 3.25 11.82 -23.31
N SER A 15 4.56 12.11 -23.20
CA SER A 15 5.33 12.59 -24.34
C SER A 15 5.20 11.60 -25.51
N GLU A 16 5.16 12.09 -26.74
CA GLU A 16 5.04 11.24 -27.93
C GLU A 16 6.12 10.16 -27.96
N GLY A 17 7.35 10.50 -27.58
CA GLY A 17 8.45 9.54 -27.45
C GLY A 17 8.25 8.50 -26.35
N ALA A 18 7.58 8.84 -25.25
CA ALA A 18 7.22 7.87 -24.22
C ALA A 18 6.10 6.93 -24.72
N ASN A 19 5.13 7.45 -25.45
CA ASN A 19 4.09 6.63 -26.08
C ASN A 19 4.67 5.65 -27.11
N ASP A 20 5.59 6.10 -27.96
CA ASP A 20 6.25 5.25 -28.95
C ASP A 20 7.07 4.16 -28.27
N TRP A 21 7.82 4.52 -27.22
CA TRP A 21 8.56 3.55 -26.42
C TRP A 21 7.63 2.49 -25.78
N PHE A 22 6.51 2.90 -25.17
CA PHE A 22 5.56 1.95 -24.58
C PHE A 22 4.95 1.02 -25.62
N ARG A 23 4.60 1.53 -26.80
CA ARG A 23 4.07 0.70 -27.89
C ARG A 23 5.09 -0.33 -28.36
N GLN A 24 6.35 0.07 -28.50
CA GLN A 24 7.44 -0.83 -28.88
C GLN A 24 7.69 -1.88 -27.79
N PHE A 25 7.75 -1.45 -26.54
CA PHE A 25 7.90 -2.34 -25.39
C PHE A 25 6.78 -3.38 -25.32
N LEU A 26 5.52 -2.97 -25.44
CA LEU A 26 4.37 -3.89 -25.39
C LEU A 26 4.40 -4.91 -26.53
N LYS A 27 4.81 -4.49 -27.73
CA LYS A 27 4.98 -5.40 -28.87
C LYS A 27 6.06 -6.46 -28.59
N HIS A 28 7.21 -6.06 -28.05
CA HIS A 28 8.29 -6.99 -27.69
C HIS A 28 7.92 -7.89 -26.50
N LEU A 29 7.10 -7.38 -25.58
CA LEU A 29 6.62 -8.14 -24.42
C LEU A 29 5.73 -9.30 -24.84
N GLU A 30 4.80 -9.06 -25.76
CA GLU A 30 3.90 -10.10 -26.27
C GLU A 30 4.68 -11.25 -26.93
N LEU A 31 5.72 -10.90 -27.71
CA LEU A 31 6.62 -11.86 -28.35
C LEU A 31 7.42 -12.66 -27.31
N SER A 32 8.10 -11.96 -26.40
CA SER A 32 8.93 -12.56 -25.35
C SER A 32 8.12 -13.48 -24.44
N TRP A 33 6.89 -13.09 -24.08
CA TRP A 33 6.03 -13.90 -23.24
C TRP A 33 5.58 -15.17 -23.97
N SER A 34 5.21 -15.06 -25.24
CA SER A 34 4.81 -16.22 -26.04
C SER A 34 5.95 -17.24 -26.20
N GLU A 35 7.18 -16.75 -26.38
CA GLU A 35 8.38 -17.59 -26.52
C GLU A 35 8.76 -18.27 -25.21
N ILE A 36 8.86 -17.51 -24.11
CA ILE A 36 9.26 -18.04 -22.80
C ILE A 36 8.15 -18.91 -22.20
N GLY A 37 6.88 -18.55 -22.42
CA GLY A 37 5.73 -19.32 -21.95
C GLY A 37 5.65 -20.73 -22.54
N GLN A 38 6.11 -20.92 -23.78
CA GLN A 38 6.17 -22.24 -24.42
C GLN A 38 7.26 -23.15 -23.83
N ALA A 39 8.26 -22.58 -23.18
CA ALA A 39 9.35 -23.31 -22.53
C ALA A 39 9.01 -23.76 -21.10
N ILE A 40 7.83 -23.40 -20.56
CA ILE A 40 7.44 -23.73 -19.19
C ILE A 40 7.01 -25.21 -19.09
N PRO A 41 7.62 -26.00 -18.19
CA PRO A 41 7.23 -27.40 -17.97
C PRO A 41 5.79 -27.56 -17.49
N SER A 42 5.18 -28.71 -17.79
CA SER A 42 3.80 -29.01 -17.37
C SER A 42 3.63 -29.22 -15.86
N ASP A 43 4.72 -29.43 -15.14
CA ASP A 43 4.80 -29.56 -13.68
C ASP A 43 5.25 -28.27 -12.97
N ALA A 44 5.24 -27.14 -13.68
CA ALA A 44 5.67 -25.85 -13.16
C ALA A 44 4.85 -25.34 -11.97
N THR A 45 5.54 -24.72 -11.02
CA THR A 45 4.96 -24.08 -9.84
C THR A 45 4.60 -22.61 -10.12
N PRO A 46 3.74 -21.97 -9.29
CA PRO A 46 3.48 -20.53 -9.36
C PRO A 46 4.74 -19.66 -9.41
N ALA A 47 5.82 -20.07 -8.73
CA ALA A 47 7.09 -19.36 -8.73
C ALA A 47 7.78 -19.42 -10.11
N ASP A 48 7.66 -20.54 -10.83
CA ASP A 48 8.25 -20.71 -12.16
C ASP A 48 7.55 -19.82 -13.19
N TYR A 49 6.23 -19.67 -13.11
CA TYR A 49 5.49 -18.70 -13.93
C TYR A 49 5.92 -17.25 -13.63
N GLY A 50 6.15 -16.93 -12.35
CA GLY A 50 6.66 -15.62 -11.94
C GLY A 50 8.07 -15.36 -12.48
N LEU A 51 8.94 -16.36 -12.44
CA LEU A 51 10.29 -16.26 -12.99
C LEU A 51 10.27 -16.08 -14.51
N ALA A 52 9.43 -16.86 -15.22
CA ALA A 52 9.23 -16.73 -16.66
C ALA A 52 8.72 -15.34 -17.06
N ALA A 53 7.79 -14.77 -16.30
CA ALA A 53 7.30 -13.42 -16.54
C ALA A 53 8.42 -12.36 -16.35
N LEU A 54 9.23 -12.48 -15.30
CA LEU A 54 10.37 -11.59 -15.07
C LEU A 54 11.45 -11.73 -16.16
N GLN A 55 11.68 -12.95 -16.64
CA GLN A 55 12.57 -13.19 -17.78
C GLN A 55 12.04 -12.54 -19.05
N ALA A 56 10.74 -12.63 -19.34
CA ALA A 56 10.12 -11.96 -20.48
C ALA A 56 10.27 -10.44 -20.40
N VAL A 57 10.04 -9.86 -19.22
CA VAL A 57 10.26 -8.43 -18.99
C VAL A 57 11.73 -8.05 -19.17
N LYS A 58 12.67 -8.85 -18.64
CA LYS A 58 14.11 -8.63 -18.82
C LYS A 58 14.48 -8.61 -20.31
N MET A 59 14.07 -9.61 -21.07
CA MET A 59 14.37 -9.70 -22.51
C MET A 59 13.76 -8.54 -23.28
N THR A 60 12.51 -8.19 -22.98
CA THR A 60 11.82 -7.05 -23.59
C THR A 60 12.55 -5.72 -23.35
N LEU A 61 13.10 -5.51 -22.14
CA LEU A 61 13.87 -4.31 -21.81
C LEU A 61 15.17 -4.24 -22.63
N LEU A 62 15.86 -5.38 -22.79
CA LEU A 62 17.06 -5.47 -23.64
C LEU A 62 16.72 -5.18 -25.11
N ASP A 63 15.63 -5.75 -25.63
CA ASP A 63 15.13 -5.51 -26.99
C ASP A 63 14.64 -4.08 -27.21
N SER A 64 14.29 -3.37 -26.12
CA SER A 64 13.93 -1.96 -26.13
C SER A 64 15.15 -1.02 -26.06
N GLY A 65 16.37 -1.58 -26.14
CA GLY A 65 17.63 -0.83 -26.25
C GLY A 65 18.35 -0.58 -24.93
N LEU A 66 17.91 -1.18 -23.82
CA LEU A 66 18.64 -1.11 -22.56
C LEU A 66 19.77 -2.15 -22.54
N ASN A 67 20.83 -1.87 -21.80
CA ASN A 67 21.88 -2.85 -21.54
C ASN A 67 21.64 -3.61 -20.23
N GLU A 68 22.38 -4.70 -20.01
CA GLU A 68 22.19 -5.57 -18.84
C GLU A 68 22.40 -4.83 -17.51
N GLU A 69 23.38 -3.93 -17.42
CA GLU A 69 23.65 -3.16 -16.21
C GLU A 69 22.49 -2.23 -15.86
N GLN A 70 21.91 -1.55 -16.86
CA GLN A 70 20.74 -0.70 -16.69
C GLN A 70 19.53 -1.52 -16.24
N VAL A 71 19.30 -2.69 -16.84
CA VAL A 71 18.19 -3.56 -16.46
C VAL A 71 18.34 -4.06 -15.02
N ILE A 72 19.54 -4.48 -14.61
CA ILE A 72 19.81 -4.86 -13.22
C ILE A 72 19.58 -3.67 -12.28
N GLY A 73 20.06 -2.48 -12.65
CA GLY A 73 19.84 -1.25 -11.89
C GLY A 73 18.35 -0.93 -11.70
N LEU A 74 17.53 -1.09 -12.75
CA LEU A 74 16.08 -0.88 -12.70
C LEU A 74 15.38 -1.90 -11.79
N PHE A 75 15.70 -3.19 -11.92
CA PHE A 75 15.15 -4.20 -11.03
C PHE A 75 15.52 -3.95 -9.56
N GLY A 76 16.76 -3.53 -9.30
CA GLY A 76 17.20 -3.09 -7.98
C GLY A 76 16.37 -1.90 -7.48
N GLN A 77 16.23 -0.86 -8.29
CA GLN A 77 15.45 0.33 -7.94
C GLN A 77 14.00 -0.01 -7.62
N VAL A 78 13.33 -0.85 -8.43
CA VAL A 78 11.95 -1.29 -8.17
C VAL A 78 11.85 -2.07 -6.85
N ALA A 79 12.81 -2.95 -6.56
CA ALA A 79 12.86 -3.70 -5.31
C ALA A 79 13.03 -2.78 -4.08
N PHE A 80 13.78 -1.68 -4.21
CA PHE A 80 13.99 -0.72 -3.13
C PHE A 80 12.89 0.36 -3.03
N GLU A 81 12.30 0.79 -4.14
CA GLU A 81 11.20 1.77 -4.15
C GLU A 81 9.94 1.21 -3.51
N GLN A 82 9.70 -0.11 -3.61
CA GLN A 82 8.64 -0.75 -2.83
C GLN A 82 8.85 -0.60 -1.32
N ASP A 83 10.08 -0.70 -0.80
CA ASP A 83 10.35 -0.47 0.64
C ASP A 83 10.09 1.00 1.04
N ILE A 84 10.42 1.95 0.17
CA ILE A 84 10.20 3.39 0.45
C ILE A 84 8.71 3.76 0.39
N LEU A 85 7.95 3.20 -0.56
CA LEU A 85 6.51 3.44 -0.69
C LEU A 85 5.68 2.66 0.35
N SER A 86 6.18 1.52 0.83
CA SER A 86 5.57 0.75 1.92
C SER A 86 5.85 1.34 3.30
N ARG A 87 6.89 2.15 3.47
CA ARG A 87 7.12 2.96 4.69
C ARG A 87 6.14 4.12 4.74
N ARG A 88 4.86 3.82 5.01
CA ARG A 88 4.02 4.82 5.69
C ARG A 88 4.73 5.17 7.00
N PRO A 89 5.00 6.45 7.30
CA PRO A 89 5.67 6.81 8.55
C PRO A 89 4.84 6.27 9.71
N GLU A 90 5.43 5.39 10.52
CA GLU A 90 4.78 4.84 11.72
C GLU A 90 4.36 5.97 12.66
N TRP A 91 3.27 5.76 13.39
CA TRP A 91 2.82 6.72 14.39
C TRP A 91 3.88 6.87 15.50
N THR A 92 4.46 8.06 15.65
CA THR A 92 5.52 8.34 16.63
C THR A 92 5.03 9.23 17.77
N ALA A 93 5.77 9.24 18.88
CA ALA A 93 5.53 10.15 20.00
C ALA A 93 5.57 11.63 19.58
N GLU A 94 6.39 11.96 18.58
CA GLU A 94 6.50 13.31 18.04
C GLU A 94 5.24 13.75 17.29
N LEU A 95 4.69 12.88 16.42
CA LEU A 95 3.41 13.13 15.75
C LEU A 95 2.26 13.27 16.75
N ASN A 96 2.29 12.49 17.83
CA ASN A 96 1.31 12.58 18.90
C ASN A 96 1.44 13.90 19.68
N ARG A 97 2.67 14.33 20.00
CA ARG A 97 2.94 15.63 20.63
C ARG A 97 2.40 16.77 19.78
N ARG A 98 2.74 16.79 18.49
CA ARG A 98 2.25 17.80 17.53
C ARG A 98 0.72 17.80 17.46
N ARG A 99 0.08 16.62 17.45
CA ARG A 99 -1.38 16.52 17.49
C ARG A 99 -1.96 17.15 18.75
N PHE A 100 -1.35 16.97 19.92
CA PHE A 100 -1.82 17.61 21.17
C PHE A 100 -1.70 19.13 21.13
N GLU A 101 -0.57 19.66 20.65
CA GLU A 101 -0.40 21.12 20.49
C GLU A 101 -1.48 21.72 19.59
N LEU A 102 -1.83 21.02 18.50
CA LEU A 102 -2.89 21.44 17.60
C LEU A 102 -4.28 21.36 18.24
N ILE A 103 -4.56 20.32 19.04
CA ILE A 103 -5.83 20.22 19.78
C ILE A 103 -5.95 21.37 20.79
N ASP A 104 -4.88 21.69 21.49
CA ASP A 104 -4.87 22.81 22.43
C ASP A 104 -5.12 24.14 21.71
N GLY A 105 -4.52 24.33 20.53
CA GLY A 105 -4.80 25.47 19.66
C GLY A 105 -6.26 25.51 19.16
N ASP A 106 -6.87 24.36 18.86
CA ASP A 106 -8.27 24.28 18.42
C ASP A 106 -9.22 24.68 19.54
N ILE A 107 -8.95 24.18 20.77
CA ILE A 107 -9.69 24.52 21.98
C ILE A 107 -9.60 26.02 22.27
N GLN A 108 -8.41 26.61 22.07
CA GLN A 108 -8.19 28.04 22.24
C GLN A 108 -8.73 28.89 21.07
N GLY A 109 -9.16 28.27 19.98
CA GLY A 109 -9.66 28.95 18.79
C GLY A 109 -8.58 29.70 18.00
N THR A 110 -7.31 29.36 18.20
CA THR A 110 -6.15 30.06 17.61
C THR A 110 -5.64 29.40 16.33
N LEU A 111 -6.18 28.25 15.93
CA LEU A 111 -5.72 27.53 14.74
C LEU A 111 -6.01 28.24 13.43
N THR A 112 -4.98 28.29 12.60
CA THR A 112 -5.08 28.63 11.18
C THR A 112 -5.81 27.53 10.40
N CYS A 113 -6.15 27.83 9.14
CA CYS A 113 -6.79 26.85 8.25
C CYS A 113 -5.85 25.66 7.93
N GLU A 114 -4.55 25.95 7.77
CA GLU A 114 -3.53 24.94 7.49
C GLU A 114 -3.36 23.98 8.67
N GLU A 115 -3.29 24.52 9.89
CA GLU A 115 -3.15 23.72 11.11
C GLU A 115 -4.39 22.86 11.42
N ARG A 116 -5.59 23.31 11.02
CA ARG A 116 -6.81 22.49 11.10
C ARG A 116 -6.77 21.29 10.14
N LEU A 117 -6.24 21.49 8.93
CA LEU A 117 -6.03 20.40 7.98
C LEU A 117 -4.97 19.42 8.49
N GLU A 118 -3.88 19.94 9.07
CA GLU A 118 -2.85 19.14 9.72
C GLU A 118 -3.43 18.28 10.86
N LEU A 119 -4.25 18.89 11.75
CA LEU A 119 -4.91 18.20 12.84
C LEU A 119 -5.85 17.08 12.35
N ALA A 120 -6.62 17.34 11.28
CA ALA A 120 -7.48 16.33 10.67
C ALA A 120 -6.67 15.15 10.11
N GLY A 121 -5.56 15.44 9.43
CA GLY A 121 -4.64 14.43 8.90
C GLY A 121 -3.97 13.59 9.99
N LEU A 122 -3.47 14.22 11.05
CA LEU A 122 -2.87 13.53 12.19
C LEU A 122 -3.89 12.69 12.96
N THR A 123 -5.12 13.17 13.11
CA THR A 123 -6.20 12.42 13.78
C THR A 123 -6.60 11.19 12.98
N GLN A 124 -6.67 11.28 11.65
CA GLN A 124 -6.95 10.13 10.81
C GLN A 124 -5.84 9.07 10.91
N ARG A 125 -4.57 9.48 10.88
CA ARG A 125 -3.43 8.57 11.03
C ARG A 125 -3.38 7.90 12.41
N MET A 126 -3.75 8.62 13.46
CA MET A 126 -3.86 8.06 14.81
C MET A 126 -4.91 6.94 14.88
N ARG A 127 -6.07 7.13 14.24
CA ARG A 127 -7.10 6.09 14.15
C ARG A 127 -6.59 4.86 13.42
N GLU A 128 -5.97 5.04 12.26
CA GLU A 128 -5.38 3.94 11.49
C GLU A 128 -4.33 3.17 12.29
N HIS A 129 -3.52 3.86 13.11
CA HIS A 129 -2.57 3.22 14.01
C HIS A 129 -3.26 2.43 15.14
N VAL A 130 -4.27 3.01 15.79
CA VAL A 130 -5.02 2.33 16.87
C VAL A 130 -5.80 1.13 16.36
N ASP A 131 -6.41 1.24 15.18
CA ASP A 131 -7.23 0.21 14.55
C ASP A 131 -6.39 -0.91 13.91
N SER A 132 -5.06 -0.75 13.82
CA SER A 132 -4.18 -1.80 13.32
C SER A 132 -4.21 -3.02 14.26
N GLU A 133 -4.20 -4.23 13.67
CA GLU A 133 -4.37 -5.50 14.40
C GLU A 133 -3.34 -5.70 15.53
N LEU A 134 -2.16 -5.10 15.39
CA LEU A 134 -1.08 -5.11 16.39
C LEU A 134 -1.45 -4.38 17.69
N ASN A 135 -2.40 -3.44 17.64
CA ASN A 135 -2.79 -2.57 18.74
C ASN A 135 -4.16 -2.92 19.35
N LEU A 136 -4.80 -4.01 18.91
CA LEU A 136 -6.06 -4.47 19.48
C LEU A 136 -5.87 -4.78 20.98
N PRO A 137 -6.73 -4.27 21.87
CA PRO A 137 -6.65 -4.52 23.31
C PRO A 137 -7.17 -5.93 23.65
N ILE A 138 -6.47 -6.97 23.17
CA ILE A 138 -6.81 -8.38 23.40
C ILE A 138 -6.85 -8.69 24.91
N LYS A 139 -6.04 -8.00 25.72
CA LYS A 139 -6.05 -8.16 27.19
C LYS A 139 -7.40 -7.77 27.82
N GLY A 140 -8.06 -6.73 27.30
CA GLY A 140 -9.39 -6.33 27.77
C GLY A 140 -10.45 -7.35 27.38
N ALA A 141 -10.41 -7.80 26.11
CA ALA A 141 -11.30 -8.85 25.60
C ALA A 141 -11.14 -10.18 26.35
N GLN A 142 -9.90 -10.58 26.67
CA GLN A 142 -9.60 -11.80 27.44
C GLN A 142 -10.11 -11.71 28.89
N LYS A 143 -9.97 -10.54 29.54
CA LYS A 143 -10.49 -10.32 30.88
C LYS A 143 -12.03 -10.37 30.90
N LEU A 144 -12.67 -9.78 29.90
CA LEU A 144 -14.13 -9.84 29.73
C LEU A 144 -14.60 -11.28 29.47
N HIS A 145 -13.93 -12.01 28.57
CA HIS A 145 -14.24 -13.41 28.31
C HIS A 145 -14.13 -14.26 29.57
N ARG A 146 -13.05 -14.11 30.34
CA ARG A 146 -12.88 -14.82 31.61
C ARG A 146 -14.02 -14.52 32.59
N TYR A 147 -14.38 -13.25 32.75
CA TYR A 147 -15.45 -12.82 33.63
C TYR A 147 -16.81 -13.40 33.23
N LEU A 148 -17.13 -13.38 31.93
CA LEU A 148 -18.40 -13.93 31.41
C LEU A 148 -18.47 -15.46 31.55
N THR A 149 -17.35 -16.16 31.35
CA THR A 149 -17.27 -17.61 31.55
C THR A 149 -17.40 -17.98 33.04
N GLU A 150 -16.80 -17.21 33.95
CA GLU A 150 -16.94 -17.41 35.40
C GLU A 150 -18.38 -17.18 35.89
N LEU A 151 -19.09 -16.18 35.34
CA LEU A 151 -20.50 -15.92 35.64
C LEU A 151 -21.45 -16.99 35.08
N GLY A 152 -21.27 -17.37 33.81
CA GLY A 152 -22.09 -18.41 33.18
C GLY A 152 -21.95 -19.78 33.84
N SER A 153 -20.78 -20.06 34.43
CA SER A 153 -20.55 -21.29 35.21
C SER A 153 -21.29 -21.30 36.56
N HIS A 154 -21.62 -20.13 37.09
CA HIS A 154 -22.26 -19.97 38.39
C HIS A 154 -23.80 -19.99 38.31
N GLU A 155 -24.38 -19.67 37.15
CA GLU A 155 -25.84 -19.77 36.91
C GLU A 155 -26.29 -21.19 36.56
N THR A 156 -25.43 -22.03 35.97
CA THR A 156 -25.76 -23.43 35.65
C THR A 156 -25.64 -24.41 36.83
N GLY A 157 -25.28 -23.91 38.02
CA GLY A 157 -25.07 -24.72 39.23
C GLY A 157 -26.17 -24.61 40.29
N SER A 158 -27.26 -23.87 40.04
CA SER A 158 -28.34 -23.65 41.01
C SER A 158 -29.72 -24.08 40.48
N ASP A 159 -29.79 -25.29 39.92
CA ASP A 159 -31.03 -26.06 39.80
C ASP A 159 -30.71 -27.52 40.18
N GLN A 160 -30.69 -27.79 41.49
CA GLN A 160 -30.90 -29.12 42.09
C GLN A 160 -31.83 -28.98 43.29
#